data_AF-T1BBW6-F1
#
_entry.id   AF-T1BBW6-F1
#
_cell.length_a   1.000
_cell.length_b   1.000
_cell.length_c   1.000
_cell.angle_alpha   90.00
_cell.angle_beta   90.00
_cell.angle_gamma   90.00
#
_symmetry.space_group_name_H-M   'P 1'
#
loop_
_entity.id
_entity.type
_entity.pdbx_description
1 polymer ?
#
loop_
_entity_poly.entity_id
_entity_poly.type
_entity_poly.pdbx_seq_one_letter_code
_entity_poly.pdbx_strand_id
1 'polypeptide(L)'
;MGHKGATRIHGEPDEIIHVQADKCPECSHPLGSAIRMEKKTIFDIPPPQKVKVTEYDLDVYKCSNCGMEVKAKHIDCPQTGDMGIYLLNYITMLKYNLRGPIRRVQEFLLDNNDLDLSVKGINDALIRVEEACRNEYSRIRVASADRNGCTLMR
;
A
#
# COMPACT_ATOMS: atom_id res chain seq x y z
N MET A 1 -40.51 -19.17 -7.22
CA MET A 1 -39.91 -19.47 -5.90
C MET A 1 -38.66 -18.64 -5.75
N GLY A 2 -38.67 -17.63 -4.87
CA GLY A 2 -37.51 -16.78 -4.60
C GLY A 2 -36.64 -17.40 -3.51
N HIS A 3 -35.32 -17.32 -3.65
CA HIS A 3 -34.39 -17.71 -2.61
C HIS A 3 -34.53 -16.75 -1.41
N LYS A 4 -34.57 -17.27 -0.18
CA LYS A 4 -34.39 -16.44 1.01
C LYS A 4 -33.02 -15.77 0.89
N GLY A 5 -33.01 -14.44 0.76
CA GLY A 5 -31.78 -13.67 0.81
C GLY A 5 -31.07 -13.98 2.12
N ALA A 6 -29.86 -14.52 2.04
CA ALA A 6 -28.99 -14.59 3.19
C ALA A 6 -28.45 -13.16 3.39
N THR A 7 -29.01 -12.44 4.37
CA THR A 7 -28.44 -11.17 4.80
C THR A 7 -26.99 -11.43 5.17
N ARG A 8 -26.06 -10.80 4.46
CA ARG A 8 -24.63 -10.95 4.69
C ARG A 8 -24.35 -10.61 6.15
N ILE A 9 -23.71 -11.52 6.88
CA ILE A 9 -23.26 -11.24 8.25
C ILE A 9 -22.19 -10.15 8.13
N HIS A 10 -22.44 -8.99 8.74
CA HIS A 10 -21.49 -7.90 8.79
C HIS A 10 -20.42 -8.21 9.86
N GLY A 11 -19.15 -7.91 9.54
CA GLY A 11 -18.09 -7.88 10.55
C GLY A 11 -18.23 -6.70 11.50
N GLU A 12 -17.26 -6.53 12.40
CA GLU A 12 -17.17 -5.33 13.24
C GLU A 12 -16.94 -4.09 12.35
N PRO A 13 -17.67 -2.97 12.55
CA PRO A 13 -17.45 -1.74 11.80
C PRO A 13 -16.07 -1.13 12.11
N ASP A 14 -15.40 -0.62 11.09
CA ASP A 14 -14.13 0.12 11.26
C ASP A 14 -14.34 1.45 12.03
N GLU A 15 -15.52 2.05 11.90
CA GLU A 15 -15.92 3.29 12.57
C GLU A 15 -17.41 3.26 12.94
N ILE A 16 -17.77 3.83 14.09
CA ILE A 16 -19.16 4.01 14.53
C ILE A 16 -19.46 5.50 14.69
N ILE A 17 -20.30 6.04 13.82
CA ILE A 17 -20.74 7.43 13.86
C ILE A 17 -22.15 7.50 14.46
N HIS A 18 -22.29 8.18 15.59
CA HIS A 18 -23.61 8.44 16.20
C HIS A 18 -24.20 9.72 15.64
N VAL A 19 -25.35 9.61 14.96
CA VAL A 19 -26.02 10.74 14.30
C VAL A 19 -27.27 11.12 15.08
N GLN A 20 -27.42 12.40 15.38
CA GLN A 20 -28.59 12.96 16.08
C GLN A 20 -29.15 14.15 15.30
N ALA A 21 -30.46 14.36 15.43
CA ALA A 21 -31.13 15.56 14.94
C ALA A 21 -31.58 16.39 16.14
N ASP A 22 -31.30 17.69 16.11
CA ASP A 22 -31.67 18.66 17.14
C ASP A 22 -33.02 19.35 16.85
N LYS A 23 -33.45 19.34 15.58
CA LYS A 23 -34.68 20.00 15.13
C LYS A 23 -35.46 19.13 14.16
N CYS A 24 -36.78 19.28 14.19
CA CYS A 24 -37.67 18.71 13.20
C CYS A 24 -37.40 19.35 11.83
N PRO A 25 -37.09 18.59 10.76
CA PRO A 25 -36.80 19.17 9.45
C PRO A 25 -38.00 19.89 8.83
N GLU A 26 -39.22 19.56 9.23
CA GLU A 26 -40.46 20.15 8.69
C GLU A 26 -40.84 21.47 9.37
N CYS A 27 -40.74 21.55 10.70
CA CYS A 27 -41.23 22.70 11.46
C CYS A 27 -40.15 23.41 12.31
N SER A 28 -38.91 22.95 12.26
CA SER A 28 -37.77 23.46 13.03
C SER A 28 -37.92 23.43 14.55
N HIS A 29 -38.95 22.77 15.08
CA HIS A 29 -39.13 22.61 16.53
C HIS A 29 -37.98 21.78 17.13
N PRO A 30 -37.43 22.16 18.29
CA PRO A 30 -36.39 21.38 18.96
C PRO A 30 -36.83 19.96 19.29
N LEU A 31 -35.99 18.98 18.98
CA LEU A 31 -36.20 17.57 19.32
C LEU A 31 -35.63 17.28 20.71
N GLY A 32 -36.32 16.41 21.45
CA GLY A 32 -35.88 15.91 22.75
C GLY A 32 -35.00 14.67 22.65
N SER A 33 -35.10 13.77 23.63
CA SER A 33 -34.36 12.51 23.63
C SER A 33 -34.87 11.54 22.55
N ALA A 34 -33.95 10.80 21.93
CA ALA A 34 -34.28 9.80 20.93
C ALA A 34 -35.15 8.67 21.52
N ILE A 35 -36.24 8.33 20.83
CA ILE A 35 -37.17 7.28 21.26
C ILE A 35 -36.70 5.87 20.90
N ARG A 36 -35.85 5.74 19.86
CA ARG A 36 -35.27 4.48 19.38
C ARG A 36 -33.98 4.75 18.62
N MET A 37 -33.11 3.75 18.55
CA MET A 37 -31.91 3.76 17.72
C MET A 37 -32.03 2.66 16.67
N GLU A 38 -31.76 3.01 15.42
CA GLU A 38 -31.63 2.06 14.32
C GLU A 38 -30.16 2.01 13.89
N LYS A 39 -29.62 0.81 13.70
CA LYS A 39 -28.24 0.63 13.23
C LYS A 39 -28.25 0.37 11.72
N LYS A 40 -27.44 1.11 10.98
CA LYS A 40 -27.23 0.91 9.55
C LYS A 40 -25.73 0.83 9.26
N THR A 41 -25.28 -0.32 8.81
CA THR A 41 -23.89 -0.54 8.38
C THR A 41 -23.80 -0.41 6.87
N ILE A 42 -22.84 0.37 6.38
CA ILE A 42 -22.52 0.50 4.95
C ILE A 42 -21.14 -0.05 4.66
N PHE A 43 -20.92 -0.49 3.42
CA PHE A 43 -19.60 -0.81 2.89
C PHE A 43 -19.28 0.23 1.84
N ASP A 44 -18.23 1.01 2.07
CA ASP A 44 -17.78 2.02 1.13
C ASP A 44 -16.27 1.94 0.97
N ILE A 45 -15.76 2.51 -0.12
CA ILE A 45 -14.32 2.64 -0.37
C ILE A 45 -13.92 4.04 0.09
N PRO A 46 -12.94 4.19 1.01
CA PRO A 46 -12.47 5.51 1.39
C PRO A 46 -11.96 6.26 0.14
N PRO A 47 -11.98 7.60 0.15
CA PRO A 47 -11.38 8.38 -0.93
C PRO A 47 -9.96 7.89 -1.24
N PRO A 48 -9.56 7.88 -2.52
CA PRO A 48 -8.24 7.38 -2.90
C PRO A 48 -7.13 8.05 -2.08
N GLN A 49 -6.23 7.22 -1.53
CA GLN A 49 -5.16 7.72 -0.67
C GLN A 49 -4.12 8.46 -1.51
N LYS A 50 -3.81 9.70 -1.10
CA LYS A 50 -2.72 10.49 -1.68
C LYS A 50 -1.37 9.86 -1.36
N VAL A 51 -0.41 10.04 -2.27
CA VAL A 51 0.97 9.63 -2.02
C VAL A 51 1.58 10.47 -0.90
N LYS A 52 2.12 9.80 0.12
CA LYS A 52 2.90 10.45 1.18
C LYS A 52 4.36 10.59 0.74
N VAL A 53 4.83 11.82 0.61
CA VAL A 53 6.24 12.14 0.38
C VAL A 53 6.94 12.25 1.74
N THR A 54 8.05 11.54 1.92
CA THR A 54 8.86 11.58 3.15
C THR A 54 10.30 11.88 2.77
N GLU A 55 10.84 12.98 3.29
CA GLU A 55 12.25 13.35 3.12
C GLU A 55 13.06 12.76 4.28
N TYR A 56 14.26 12.27 3.98
CA TYR A 56 15.19 11.76 4.97
C TYR A 56 16.45 12.63 4.96
N ASP A 57 16.64 13.41 6.02
CA ASP A 57 17.89 14.12 6.27
C ASP A 57 18.93 13.13 6.79
N LEU A 58 19.77 12.66 5.87
CA LEU A 58 20.79 11.65 6.16
C LEU A 58 22.15 12.32 6.38
N ASP A 59 22.53 12.45 7.64
CA ASP A 59 23.87 12.93 8.01
C ASP A 59 24.97 12.11 7.33
N VAL A 60 26.00 12.80 6.90
CA VAL A 60 27.24 12.20 6.38
C VAL A 60 28.37 12.59 7.31
N TYR A 61 29.02 11.59 7.87
CA TYR A 61 30.14 11.76 8.79
C TYR A 61 31.44 11.41 8.08
N LYS A 62 32.53 12.07 8.47
CA LYS A 62 33.89 11.65 8.13
C LYS A 62 34.53 11.05 9.36
N CYS A 63 34.90 9.78 9.30
CA CYS A 63 35.57 9.09 10.39
C CYS A 63 36.91 9.77 10.68
N SER A 64 37.10 10.27 11.90
CA SER A 64 38.33 10.97 12.31
C SER A 64 39.56 10.05 12.33
N ASN A 65 39.37 8.74 12.46
CA ASN A 65 40.45 7.76 12.52
C ASN A 65 40.95 7.32 11.14
N CYS A 66 40.05 6.89 10.24
CA CYS A 66 40.43 6.35 8.92
C CYS A 66 40.08 7.26 7.73
N GLY A 67 39.39 8.39 7.98
CA GLY A 67 38.95 9.33 6.94
C GLY A 67 37.77 8.86 6.08
N MET A 68 37.25 7.64 6.30
CA MET A 68 36.12 7.09 5.54
C MET A 68 34.85 7.90 5.78
N GLU A 69 34.09 8.14 4.71
CA GLU A 69 32.76 8.73 4.79
C GLU A 69 31.71 7.67 5.16
N VAL A 70 30.88 8.00 6.14
CA VAL A 70 29.79 7.15 6.63
C VAL A 70 28.49 7.93 6.53
N LYS A 71 27.61 7.50 5.63
CA LYS A 71 26.26 8.06 5.49
C LYS A 71 25.29 7.31 6.42
N ALA A 72 24.50 8.05 7.18
CA ALA A 72 23.42 7.51 8.00
C ALA A 72 22.41 6.74 7.13
N LYS A 73 21.78 5.71 7.71
CA LYS A 73 20.80 4.86 7.02
C LYS A 73 19.56 4.72 7.89
N HIS A 74 18.40 4.66 7.24
CA HIS A 74 17.12 4.34 7.87
C HIS A 74 16.51 3.11 7.19
N ILE A 75 15.84 2.25 7.95
CA ILE A 75 15.28 0.98 7.45
C ILE A 75 14.24 1.22 6.34
N ASP A 76 13.45 2.27 6.47
CA ASP A 76 12.40 2.63 5.51
C ASP A 76 12.89 3.57 4.38
N CYS A 77 14.15 4.02 4.43
CA CYS A 77 14.73 4.83 3.37
C CYS A 77 15.35 3.91 2.29
N PRO A 78 14.86 3.96 1.04
CA PRO A 78 15.42 3.14 -0.02
C PRO A 78 16.91 3.46 -0.21
N GLN A 79 17.73 2.42 -0.36
CA GLN A 79 19.17 2.58 -0.61
C GLN A 79 19.45 3.00 -2.06
N THR A 80 18.53 2.70 -2.97
CA THR A 80 18.58 3.06 -4.40
C THR A 80 17.22 3.59 -4.84
N GLY A 81 17.21 4.66 -5.64
CA GLY A 81 15.98 5.31 -6.11
C GLY A 81 15.20 6.07 -5.03
N ASP A 82 14.06 6.62 -5.41
CA ASP A 82 13.20 7.52 -4.63
C ASP A 82 11.84 6.90 -4.25
N MET A 83 11.41 5.86 -4.97
CA MET A 83 10.16 5.17 -4.64
C MET A 83 10.32 4.18 -3.48
N GLY A 84 9.44 4.30 -2.48
CA GLY A 84 9.32 3.39 -1.34
C GLY A 84 8.62 2.06 -1.69
N ILE A 85 8.79 1.06 -0.82
CA ILE A 85 8.37 -0.32 -1.08
C ILE A 85 6.87 -0.49 -1.36
N TYR A 86 6.01 0.28 -0.68
CA TYR A 86 4.56 0.22 -0.88
C TYR A 86 4.16 0.73 -2.26
N LEU A 87 4.79 1.80 -2.75
CA LEU A 87 4.54 2.31 -4.10
C LEU A 87 5.02 1.32 -5.16
N LEU A 88 6.20 0.71 -4.97
CA LEU A 88 6.72 -0.32 -5.87
C LEU A 88 5.79 -1.55 -5.96
N ASN A 89 5.27 -2.02 -4.82
CA ASN A 89 4.31 -3.11 -4.78
C ASN A 89 2.99 -2.74 -5.46
N TYR A 90 2.53 -1.50 -5.24
CA TYR A 90 1.30 -1.01 -5.86
C TYR A 90 1.41 -0.95 -7.39
N ILE A 91 2.49 -0.39 -7.92
CA ILE A 91 2.79 -0.34 -9.36
C ILE A 91 2.87 -1.77 -9.94
N THR A 92 3.58 -2.68 -9.26
CA THR A 92 3.72 -4.09 -9.65
C THR A 92 2.35 -4.78 -9.73
N MET A 93 1.48 -4.56 -8.74
CA MET A 93 0.13 -5.10 -8.71
C MET A 93 -0.71 -4.59 -9.89
N LEU A 94 -0.72 -3.27 -10.13
CA LEU A 94 -1.42 -2.68 -11.28
C LEU A 94 -0.91 -3.25 -12.62
N LYS A 95 0.41 -3.44 -12.73
CA LYS A 95 1.03 -3.97 -13.93
C LYS A 95 0.72 -5.45 -14.18
N TYR A 96 0.93 -6.31 -13.19
CA TYR A 96 0.94 -7.76 -13.40
C TYR A 96 -0.33 -8.46 -12.92
N ASN A 97 -0.91 -8.04 -11.78
CA ASN A 97 -2.14 -8.64 -11.27
C ASN A 97 -3.36 -8.15 -12.06
N LEU A 98 -3.41 -6.84 -12.34
CA LEU A 98 -4.47 -6.26 -13.18
C LEU A 98 -4.13 -6.24 -14.67
N ARG A 99 -2.94 -6.72 -15.05
CA ARG A 99 -2.42 -6.75 -16.43
C ARG A 99 -2.49 -5.38 -17.13
N GLY A 100 -2.32 -4.30 -16.36
CA GLY A 100 -2.36 -2.93 -16.87
C GLY A 100 -1.24 -2.65 -17.86
N PRO A 101 -1.52 -2.16 -19.08
CA PRO A 101 -0.52 -1.51 -19.91
C PRO A 101 0.13 -0.36 -19.14
N ILE A 102 1.43 -0.09 -19.34
CA ILE A 102 2.15 0.92 -18.53
C ILE A 102 1.47 2.30 -18.58
N ARG A 103 0.94 2.69 -19.76
CA ARG A 103 0.17 3.94 -19.89
C ARG A 103 -1.11 3.96 -19.05
N ARG A 104 -1.81 2.83 -18.92
CA ARG A 104 -3.00 2.73 -18.06
C ARG A 104 -2.62 2.77 -16.58
N VAL A 105 -1.47 2.22 -16.21
CA VAL A 105 -0.93 2.35 -14.85
C VAL A 105 -0.62 3.82 -14.54
N GLN A 106 -0.02 4.55 -15.48
CA GLN A 106 0.22 6.00 -15.34
C GLN A 106 -1.09 6.77 -15.15
N GLU A 107 -2.06 6.60 -16.05
CA GLU A 107 -3.38 7.24 -15.97
C GLU A 107 -4.03 6.97 -14.61
N PHE A 108 -4.02 5.71 -14.17
CA PHE A 108 -4.59 5.34 -12.89
C PHE A 108 -3.89 6.02 -11.70
N LEU A 109 -2.56 6.07 -11.68
CA LEU A 109 -1.82 6.74 -10.60
C LEU A 109 -2.07 8.24 -10.57
N LEU A 110 -2.25 8.87 -11.74
CA LEU A 110 -2.60 10.27 -11.82
C LEU A 110 -4.02 10.51 -11.28
N ASP A 111 -5.00 9.78 -11.80
CA ASP A 111 -6.43 10.00 -11.48
C ASP A 111 -6.78 9.61 -10.03
N ASN A 112 -6.21 8.51 -9.53
CA ASN A 112 -6.52 7.98 -8.21
C ASN A 112 -5.55 8.43 -7.13
N ASN A 113 -4.29 8.73 -7.43
CA ASN A 113 -3.29 9.00 -6.40
C ASN A 113 -2.66 10.39 -6.47
N ASP A 114 -3.06 11.21 -7.46
CA ASP A 114 -2.48 12.53 -7.73
C ASP A 114 -0.96 12.40 -7.96
N LEU A 115 -0.55 11.32 -8.62
CA LEU A 115 0.85 10.96 -8.85
C LEU A 115 1.15 10.85 -10.34
N ASP A 116 1.77 11.90 -10.90
CA ASP A 116 2.24 11.91 -12.27
C ASP A 116 3.63 11.26 -12.39
N LEU A 117 3.66 9.96 -12.73
CA LEU A 117 4.89 9.26 -13.09
C LEU A 117 5.01 9.10 -14.59
N SER A 118 6.18 9.41 -15.14
CA SER A 118 6.47 9.06 -16.53
C SER A 118 6.43 7.53 -16.76
N VAL A 119 6.13 7.11 -17.99
CA VAL A 119 6.23 5.71 -18.44
C VAL A 119 7.60 5.09 -18.08
N LYS A 120 8.68 5.88 -18.21
CA LYS A 120 10.02 5.48 -17.82
C LYS A 120 10.12 5.25 -16.31
N GLY A 121 9.60 6.18 -15.50
CA GLY A 121 9.59 6.05 -14.04
C GLY A 121 8.86 4.78 -13.58
N ILE A 122 7.72 4.47 -14.20
CA ILE A 122 6.99 3.22 -13.93
C ILE A 122 7.82 2.00 -14.34
N ASN A 123 8.47 2.03 -15.49
CA ASN A 123 9.33 0.92 -15.93
C ASN A 123 10.54 0.72 -15.02
N ASP A 124 11.19 1.80 -14.59
CA ASP A 124 12.32 1.77 -13.66
C ASP A 124 11.90 1.20 -12.30
N ALA A 125 10.68 1.52 -11.84
CA ALA A 125 10.07 0.91 -10.65
C ALA A 125 9.95 -0.62 -10.78
N LEU A 126 9.46 -1.09 -11.93
CA LEU A 126 9.29 -2.53 -12.19
C LEU A 126 10.65 -3.26 -12.27
N ILE A 127 11.66 -2.65 -12.92
CA ILE A 127 13.01 -3.21 -12.99
C ILE A 127 13.62 -3.36 -11.60
N ARG A 128 13.45 -2.37 -10.70
CA ARG A 128 13.94 -2.46 -9.32
C ARG A 128 13.34 -3.63 -8.56
N VAL A 129 12.03 -3.87 -8.74
CA VAL A 129 11.35 -5.04 -8.14
C VAL A 129 11.87 -6.34 -8.75
N GLU A 130 12.05 -6.38 -10.07
CA GLU A 130 12.60 -7.55 -10.77
C GLU A 130 14.00 -7.90 -10.26
N GLU A 131 14.89 -6.92 -10.13
CA GLU A 131 16.26 -7.12 -9.62
C GLU A 131 16.26 -7.68 -8.18
N ALA A 132 15.42 -7.12 -7.30
CA ALA A 132 15.28 -7.62 -5.93
C ALA A 132 14.78 -9.09 -5.91
N CYS A 133 13.73 -9.40 -6.67
CA CYS A 133 13.20 -10.75 -6.80
C CYS A 133 14.22 -11.73 -7.40
N ARG A 134 14.96 -11.31 -8.43
CA ARG A 134 16.00 -12.12 -9.10
C ARG A 134 17.13 -12.48 -8.14
N ASN A 135 17.60 -11.52 -7.36
CA ASN A 135 18.65 -11.74 -6.37
C ASN A 135 18.20 -12.77 -5.32
N GLU A 136 16.97 -12.64 -4.81
CA GLU A 136 16.46 -13.56 -3.81
C GLU A 136 16.17 -14.95 -4.37
N TYR A 137 15.57 -15.03 -5.57
CA TYR A 137 15.38 -16.30 -6.27
C TYR A 137 16.72 -17.03 -6.49
N SER A 138 17.76 -16.29 -6.88
CA SER A 138 19.10 -16.85 -7.09
C SER A 138 19.69 -17.40 -5.81
N ARG A 139 19.55 -16.69 -4.68
CA ARG A 139 19.98 -17.16 -3.35
C ARG A 139 19.27 -18.44 -2.93
N ILE A 140 17.95 -18.50 -3.08
CA ILE A 140 17.15 -19.67 -2.76
C ILE A 140 17.56 -20.86 -3.63
N ARG A 141 17.81 -20.63 -4.92
CA ARG A 141 18.23 -21.67 -5.88
C ARG A 141 19.62 -22.26 -5.54
N VAL A 142 20.58 -21.42 -5.13
CA VAL A 142 21.89 -21.91 -4.68
C VAL A 142 21.76 -22.70 -3.38
N ALA A 143 21.02 -22.17 -2.40
CA ALA A 143 20.80 -22.85 -1.12
C ALA A 143 20.04 -24.19 -1.27
N SER A 144 19.17 -24.35 -2.27
CA SER A 144 18.51 -25.62 -2.56
C SER A 144 19.41 -26.60 -3.31
N ALA A 145 20.34 -26.13 -4.15
CA ALA A 145 21.34 -26.97 -4.80
C ALA A 145 22.35 -27.57 -3.79
N ASP A 146 22.81 -26.77 -2.82
CA ASP A 146 23.74 -27.24 -1.78
C ASP A 146 23.12 -28.28 -0.84
N ARG A 147 21.81 -28.18 -0.56
CA ARG A 147 21.07 -29.19 0.20
C ARG A 147 20.96 -30.53 -0.52
N ASN A 148 20.87 -30.53 -1.85
CA ASN A 148 20.78 -31.75 -2.65
C ASN A 148 22.14 -32.41 -2.90
N GLY A 149 23.26 -31.69 -2.69
CA GLY A 149 24.62 -32.23 -2.74
C GLY A 149 25.06 -32.98 -1.48
N CYS A 150 24.32 -32.87 -0.37
CA CYS A 150 24.66 -33.49 0.91
C CYS A 150 24.12 -34.94 1.09
N THR A 151 23.42 -35.49 0.09
CA THR A 151 22.82 -36.84 0.15
C THR A 151 23.62 -37.92 -0.59
N LEU A 152 24.83 -37.61 -1.09
CA LEU A 152 25.70 -38.53 -1.85
C LEU A 152 27.06 -38.81 -1.17
N MET A 153 27.08 -38.77 0.16
CA MET A 153 28.15 -39.36 0.98
C MET A 153 27.54 -40.18 2.12
N ARG A 154 27.02 -41.36 1.80
CA ARG A 154 26.84 -42.48 2.73
C ARG A 154 27.00 -43.79 1.98
#